data_AF-A0A1G8YU98-F1
#
_entry.id   AF-A0A1G8YU98-F1
#
_cell.length_a   1.000
_cell.length_b   1.000
_cell.length_c   1.000
_cell.angle_alpha   90.00
_cell.angle_beta   90.00
_cell.angle_gamma   90.00
#
_symmetry.space_group_name_H-M   'P 1'
#
loop_
_entity.id
_entity.type
_entity.pdbx_description
1 polymer ?
#
loop_
_entity_poly.entity_id
_entity_poly.type
_entity_poly.pdbx_seq_one_letter_code
_entity_poly.pdbx_strand_id
1 'polypeptide(L)'
;MGNRAVTCHSVAMAWQGQSPAPSVPAPRVGDEPELLAAARAGDAQAAHRLGRLYAQHGDRAAARFWWERAARLGSVDSAFNLGIWHEKHGTLEEAVTWYEAAASSGDAEAATNLATLLLEQRGDSAAARVWFESAAMAGSRTAARRLALLCEEAGELAAAREWHRQAAADGDVASAHDLGFLAYAVGDDEETVRWWECGARGGNADSAYCMGLYLHASRDPEGAEAYYRLAAKNEHPGAASRLGGVALSRGDLRTARAWYEQAAGAGRVDDQRMAGFVCVELGDTAAASHWFGRAAAGGDAESAFNYGLLLIAEHSDLAGGQHWFRQAARAGHHAAAVELSGLLSATGRQAEAEAEEWLSDPPPPAWGRPAEPELTARAELAAAATGRAGGVALDVADLTEVLGTWDVVTRPLHDHSDVVGWLTRRSGVHKSAVEHLASVRGTLLRPGSAPWPSPGELQYVLTTARDLRRRLGIR
;
A
#
# COMPACT_ATOMS: atom_id res chain seq x y z
N MET A 1 -57.45 37.72 -0.38
CA MET A 1 -57.64 37.83 -1.84
C MET A 1 -57.38 39.28 -2.21
N GLY A 2 -56.41 39.73 -2.99
CA GLY A 2 -55.21 39.17 -3.62
C GLY A 2 -54.55 40.38 -4.28
N ASN A 3 -53.25 40.62 -4.06
CA ASN A 3 -52.54 41.71 -4.72
C ASN A 3 -51.22 41.15 -5.27
N ARG A 4 -51.06 41.16 -6.60
CA ARG A 4 -49.86 40.74 -7.34
C ARG A 4 -48.86 41.92 -7.31
N ALA A 5 -47.69 41.75 -6.68
CA ALA A 5 -46.40 41.29 -7.23
C ALA A 5 -45.73 42.37 -8.14
N VAL A 6 -44.90 43.26 -7.59
CA VAL A 6 -43.44 43.14 -7.30
C VAL A 6 -42.59 43.17 -8.58
N THR A 7 -42.05 44.35 -8.89
CA THR A 7 -40.89 44.55 -9.77
C THR A 7 -39.74 45.11 -8.94
N CYS A 8 -38.57 44.45 -9.08
CA CYS A 8 -37.34 44.70 -8.33
C CYS A 8 -36.80 46.12 -8.51
N HIS A 9 -36.58 46.79 -7.38
CA HIS A 9 -35.57 47.84 -7.24
C HIS A 9 -34.18 47.19 -7.26
N SER A 10 -33.29 47.64 -8.15
CA SER A 10 -31.85 47.59 -7.88
C SER A 10 -31.24 48.96 -8.18
N VAL A 11 -30.75 49.54 -7.10
CA VAL A 11 -30.17 50.87 -7.03
C VAL A 11 -28.80 50.84 -7.70
N ALA A 12 -28.64 51.63 -8.75
CA ALA A 12 -27.34 52.10 -9.20
C ALA A 12 -26.79 53.05 -8.13
N MET A 13 -25.87 52.56 -7.29
CA MET A 13 -25.01 53.39 -6.46
C MET A 13 -23.59 53.28 -6.99
N ALA A 14 -23.11 54.42 -7.46
CA ALA A 14 -21.75 54.64 -7.92
C ALA A 14 -20.74 54.24 -6.83
N TRP A 15 -19.80 53.37 -7.19
CA TRP A 15 -18.57 53.17 -6.44
C TRP A 15 -17.66 54.39 -6.64
N GLN A 16 -17.95 55.47 -5.92
CA GLN A 16 -16.95 56.48 -5.58
C GLN A 16 -16.33 56.07 -4.24
N GLY A 17 -15.15 55.47 -4.32
CA GLY A 17 -14.37 55.04 -3.17
C GLY A 17 -13.02 54.55 -3.64
N GLN A 18 -12.07 55.47 -3.77
CA GLN A 18 -10.66 55.12 -3.79
C GLN A 18 -10.37 54.37 -2.48
N SER A 19 -10.35 53.03 -2.52
CA SER A 19 -9.64 52.28 -1.50
C SER A 19 -8.18 52.72 -1.60
N PRO A 20 -7.59 53.34 -0.55
CA PRO A 20 -6.18 53.66 -0.61
C PRO A 20 -5.43 52.34 -0.84
N ALA A 21 -4.50 52.34 -1.80
CA ALA A 21 -3.55 51.25 -1.92
C ALA A 21 -3.02 50.94 -0.52
N PRO A 22 -2.92 49.65 -0.12
CA PRO A 22 -2.41 49.29 1.20
C PRO A 22 -1.12 50.08 1.44
N SER A 23 -1.02 50.72 2.62
CA SER A 23 0.10 51.60 2.94
C SER A 23 1.40 50.85 2.67
N VAL A 24 2.17 51.31 1.68
CA VAL A 24 3.46 50.72 1.36
C VAL A 24 4.28 50.71 2.66
N PRO A 25 4.70 49.53 3.17
CA PRO A 25 5.42 49.46 4.44
C PRO A 25 6.63 50.39 4.41
N ALA A 26 6.94 51.02 5.55
CA ALA A 26 8.14 51.83 5.66
C ALA A 26 9.38 50.94 5.44
N PRO A 27 10.35 51.36 4.58
CA PRO A 27 11.49 50.53 4.23
C PRO A 27 12.31 50.19 5.47
N ARG A 28 12.67 48.91 5.62
CA ARG A 28 13.61 48.44 6.63
C ARG A 28 14.95 48.11 5.95
N VAL A 29 16.02 48.19 6.72
CA VAL A 29 17.41 48.34 6.27
C VAL A 29 17.82 47.30 5.20
N GLY A 30 18.43 47.76 4.09
CA GLY A 30 18.94 46.94 2.96
C GLY A 30 18.66 47.59 1.59
N ASP A 31 18.73 46.82 0.50
CA ASP A 31 18.40 47.24 -0.89
C ASP A 31 16.91 47.56 -1.12
N GLU A 32 16.07 47.47 -0.08
CA GLU A 32 14.62 47.70 -0.13
C GLU A 32 14.21 49.07 -0.72
N PRO A 33 14.87 50.20 -0.38
CA PRO A 33 14.53 51.51 -0.97
C PRO A 33 14.77 51.56 -2.48
N GLU A 34 15.84 50.92 -2.97
CA GLU A 34 16.17 50.86 -4.40
C GLU A 34 15.18 49.96 -5.14
N LEU A 35 14.86 48.80 -4.56
CA LEU A 35 13.84 47.90 -5.09
C LEU A 35 12.45 48.58 -5.13
N LEU A 36 12.08 49.34 -4.10
CA LEU A 36 10.84 50.12 -4.05
C LEU A 36 10.78 51.17 -5.15
N ALA A 37 11.88 51.89 -5.40
CA ALA A 37 11.94 52.89 -6.46
C ALA A 37 11.79 52.22 -7.84
N ALA A 38 12.52 51.15 -8.11
CA ALA A 38 12.46 50.41 -9.37
C ALA A 38 11.07 49.77 -9.60
N ALA A 39 10.50 49.13 -8.58
CA ALA A 39 9.17 48.51 -8.67
C ALA A 39 8.05 49.54 -8.90
N ARG A 40 8.18 50.74 -8.30
CA ARG A 40 7.28 51.87 -8.58
C ARG A 40 7.42 52.37 -10.01
N ALA A 41 8.64 52.40 -10.54
CA ALA A 41 8.94 52.73 -11.93
C ALA A 41 8.45 51.67 -12.95
N GLY A 42 7.92 50.55 -12.48
CA GLY A 42 7.34 49.50 -13.34
C GLY A 42 8.30 48.34 -13.64
N ASP A 43 9.39 48.20 -12.89
CA ASP A 43 10.26 47.02 -12.98
C ASP A 43 9.59 45.80 -12.34
N ALA A 44 9.26 44.80 -13.17
CA ALA A 44 8.62 43.56 -12.77
C ALA A 44 9.51 42.70 -11.85
N GLN A 45 10.83 42.68 -12.08
CA GLN A 45 11.76 41.91 -11.26
C GLN A 45 11.95 42.55 -9.89
N ALA A 46 12.03 43.88 -9.83
CA ALA A 46 12.09 44.60 -8.56
C ALA A 46 10.81 44.37 -7.74
N ALA A 47 9.64 44.44 -8.37
CA ALA A 47 8.36 44.14 -7.73
C ALA A 47 8.30 42.67 -7.24
N HIS A 48 8.77 41.70 -8.03
CA HIS A 48 8.84 40.30 -7.60
C HIS A 48 9.72 40.12 -6.36
N ARG A 49 10.92 40.72 -6.35
CA ARG A 49 11.87 40.65 -5.23
C ARG A 49 11.30 41.27 -3.96
N LEU A 50 10.57 42.39 -4.07
CA LEU A 50 9.85 42.97 -2.94
C LEU A 50 8.78 42.01 -2.40
N GLY A 51 8.01 41.38 -3.29
CA GLY A 51 7.02 40.39 -2.88
C GLY A 51 7.63 39.26 -2.05
N ARG A 52 8.78 38.73 -2.49
CA ARG A 52 9.54 37.72 -1.73
C ARG A 52 10.08 38.24 -0.40
N LEU A 53 10.62 39.46 -0.37
CA LEU A 53 11.14 40.10 0.84
C LEU A 53 10.05 40.26 1.90
N TYR A 54 8.89 40.79 1.53
CA TYR A 54 7.77 40.94 2.45
C TYR A 54 7.19 39.60 2.91
N ALA A 55 7.16 38.59 2.04
CA ALA A 55 6.76 37.24 2.42
C ALA A 55 7.68 36.63 3.49
N GLN A 56 9.01 36.80 3.35
CA GLN A 56 9.99 36.37 4.35
C GLN A 56 9.82 37.08 5.70
N HIS A 57 9.43 38.35 5.67
CA HIS A 57 9.13 39.14 6.88
C HIS A 57 7.72 38.88 7.46
N GLY A 58 6.94 37.99 6.86
CA GLY A 58 5.59 37.66 7.32
C GLY A 58 4.50 38.67 6.94
N ASP A 59 4.83 39.71 6.18
CA ASP A 59 3.84 40.67 5.66
C ASP A 59 3.20 40.13 4.37
N ARG A 60 2.20 39.28 4.56
CA ARG A 60 1.49 38.60 3.46
C ARG A 60 0.73 39.55 2.55
N ALA A 61 0.22 40.67 3.08
CA ALA A 61 -0.55 41.62 2.31
C ALA A 61 0.37 42.42 1.38
N ALA A 62 1.51 42.89 1.88
CA ALA A 62 2.52 43.55 1.05
C ALA A 62 3.12 42.58 0.03
N ALA A 63 3.39 41.32 0.42
CA ALA A 63 3.87 40.30 -0.49
C ALA A 63 2.94 40.10 -1.69
N ARG A 64 1.64 39.86 -1.42
CA ARG A 64 0.61 39.71 -2.45
C ARG A 64 0.53 40.94 -3.34
N PHE A 65 0.50 42.15 -2.76
CA PHE A 65 0.42 43.39 -3.54
C PHE A 65 1.56 43.52 -4.56
N TRP A 66 2.80 43.26 -4.12
CA TRP A 66 3.96 43.36 -5.00
C TRP A 66 4.03 42.25 -6.04
N TRP A 67 3.63 41.02 -5.68
CA TRP A 67 3.50 39.94 -6.65
C TRP A 67 2.40 40.22 -7.68
N GLU A 68 1.23 40.75 -7.30
CA GLU A 68 0.17 41.11 -8.25
C GLU A 68 0.63 42.20 -9.24
N ARG A 69 1.44 43.15 -8.77
CA ARG A 69 2.02 44.17 -9.64
C ARG A 69 3.03 43.56 -10.61
N ALA A 70 3.92 42.70 -10.11
CA ALA A 70 4.92 42.02 -10.93
C ALA A 70 4.27 41.08 -11.97
N ALA A 71 3.28 40.29 -11.56
CA ALA A 71 2.55 39.36 -12.43
C ALA A 71 1.81 40.10 -13.56
N ARG A 72 1.17 41.23 -13.25
CA ARG A 72 0.56 42.12 -14.27
C ARG A 72 1.56 42.71 -15.27
N LEU A 73 2.83 42.78 -14.89
CA LEU A 73 3.94 43.21 -15.76
C LEU A 73 4.60 42.01 -16.49
N GLY A 74 4.02 40.81 -16.41
CA GLY A 74 4.52 39.61 -17.08
C GLY A 74 5.50 38.75 -16.28
N SER A 75 5.65 38.99 -14.97
CA SER A 75 6.49 38.12 -14.12
C SER A 75 5.81 36.77 -13.87
N VAL A 76 6.33 35.73 -14.53
CA VAL A 76 5.90 34.33 -14.37
C VAL A 76 6.05 33.85 -12.92
N ASP A 77 7.22 34.05 -12.31
CA ASP A 77 7.48 33.69 -10.91
C ASP A 77 6.49 34.33 -9.92
N SER A 78 6.02 35.55 -10.22
CA SER A 78 5.04 36.23 -9.37
C SER A 78 3.63 35.68 -9.57
N ALA A 79 3.25 35.34 -10.81
CA ALA A 79 2.00 34.65 -11.08
C ALA A 79 1.98 33.28 -10.38
N PHE A 80 3.08 32.50 -10.45
CA PHE A 80 3.22 31.25 -9.72
C PHE A 80 3.06 31.43 -8.19
N ASN A 81 3.76 32.40 -7.60
CA ASN A 81 3.66 32.68 -6.15
C ASN A 81 2.25 33.12 -5.74
N LEU A 82 1.53 33.84 -6.59
CA LEU A 82 0.12 34.18 -6.35
C LEU A 82 -0.76 32.94 -6.39
N GLY A 83 -0.52 32.01 -7.32
CA GLY A 83 -1.19 30.71 -7.35
C GLY A 83 -1.08 29.99 -6.01
N ILE A 84 0.14 29.82 -5.49
CA ILE A 84 0.40 29.21 -4.17
C ILE A 84 -0.30 29.98 -3.04
N TRP A 85 -0.25 31.32 -3.10
CA TRP A 85 -0.87 32.15 -2.09
C TRP A 85 -2.39 31.92 -2.05
N HIS A 86 -3.05 31.96 -3.20
CA HIS A 86 -4.50 31.81 -3.31
C HIS A 86 -4.95 30.38 -2.96
N GLU A 87 -4.18 29.37 -3.31
CA GLU A 87 -4.43 27.97 -2.92
C GLU A 87 -4.46 27.82 -1.39
N LYS A 88 -3.47 28.37 -0.69
CA LYS A 88 -3.38 28.30 0.78
C LYS A 88 -4.45 29.10 1.52
N HIS A 89 -5.03 30.12 0.87
CA HIS A 89 -6.04 30.99 1.49
C HIS A 89 -7.46 30.67 1.03
N GLY A 90 -7.68 29.54 0.34
CA GLY A 90 -9.00 29.01 0.04
C GLY A 90 -9.71 29.69 -1.14
N THR A 91 -8.99 30.44 -1.95
CA THR A 91 -9.52 31.12 -3.14
C THR A 91 -9.09 30.36 -4.40
N LEU A 92 -9.71 29.20 -4.62
CA LEU A 92 -9.29 28.22 -5.63
C LEU A 92 -9.35 28.76 -7.06
N GLU A 93 -10.36 29.55 -7.39
CA GLU A 93 -10.55 30.13 -8.72
C GLU A 93 -9.43 31.11 -9.05
N GLU A 94 -9.01 31.89 -8.05
CA GLU A 94 -7.88 32.82 -8.20
C GLU A 94 -6.57 32.04 -8.32
N ALA A 95 -6.41 30.94 -7.58
CA ALA A 95 -5.25 30.06 -7.70
C ALA A 95 -5.14 29.46 -9.11
N VAL A 96 -6.24 28.90 -9.64
CA VAL A 96 -6.34 28.40 -11.02
C VAL A 96 -5.93 29.49 -12.01
N THR A 97 -6.50 30.69 -11.89
CA THR A 97 -6.21 31.81 -12.81
C THR A 97 -4.72 32.16 -12.83
N TRP A 98 -4.09 32.24 -11.66
CA TRP A 98 -2.69 32.61 -11.56
C TRP A 98 -1.74 31.50 -11.97
N TYR A 99 -2.05 30.24 -11.62
CA TYR A 99 -1.28 29.10 -12.12
C TYR A 99 -1.40 28.95 -13.63
N GLU A 100 -2.59 29.15 -14.22
CA GLU A 100 -2.79 29.08 -15.67
C GLU A 100 -1.99 30.16 -16.40
N ALA A 101 -1.92 31.38 -15.85
CA ALA A 101 -1.10 32.45 -16.40
C ALA A 101 0.41 32.10 -16.40
N ALA A 102 0.91 31.51 -15.31
CA ALA A 102 2.30 31.08 -15.22
C ALA A 102 2.59 29.86 -16.12
N ALA A 103 1.71 28.86 -16.10
CA ALA A 103 1.80 27.63 -16.89
C ALA A 103 1.77 27.92 -18.40
N SER A 104 0.90 28.83 -18.85
CA SER A 104 0.82 29.27 -20.25
C SER A 104 2.10 29.98 -20.72
N SER A 105 2.92 30.46 -19.78
CA SER A 105 4.22 31.06 -20.07
C SER A 105 5.38 30.05 -20.03
N GLY A 106 5.08 28.75 -19.90
CA GLY A 106 6.06 27.66 -19.92
C GLY A 106 6.56 27.23 -18.54
N ASP A 107 5.96 27.71 -17.44
CA ASP A 107 6.34 27.30 -16.09
C ASP A 107 5.80 25.89 -15.79
N ALA A 108 6.71 24.92 -15.75
CA ALA A 108 6.37 23.51 -15.54
C ALA A 108 5.85 23.22 -14.11
N GLU A 109 6.29 23.98 -13.10
CA GLU A 109 5.85 23.80 -11.72
C GLU A 109 4.43 24.35 -11.55
N ALA A 110 4.14 25.52 -12.13
CA ALA A 110 2.79 26.08 -12.20
C ALA A 110 1.83 25.15 -12.96
N ALA A 111 2.25 24.60 -14.09
CA ALA A 111 1.46 23.64 -14.86
C ALA A 111 1.18 22.36 -14.05
N THR A 112 2.19 21.85 -13.31
CA THR A 112 2.02 20.69 -12.42
C THR A 112 1.01 21.00 -11.30
N ASN A 113 1.13 22.15 -10.64
CA ASN A 113 0.23 22.54 -9.55
C ASN A 113 -1.20 22.80 -10.04
N LEU A 114 -1.35 23.45 -11.20
CA LEU A 114 -2.64 23.64 -11.85
C LEU A 114 -3.31 22.30 -12.14
N ALA A 115 -2.59 21.37 -12.74
CA ALA A 115 -3.10 20.05 -13.05
C ALA A 115 -3.55 19.29 -11.80
N THR A 116 -2.75 19.32 -10.73
CA THR A 116 -3.11 18.74 -9.43
C THR A 116 -4.36 19.39 -8.85
N LEU A 117 -4.47 20.72 -8.91
CA LEU A 117 -5.63 21.45 -8.39
C LEU A 117 -6.92 21.10 -9.15
N LEU A 118 -6.84 21.02 -10.49
CA LEU A 118 -7.97 20.63 -11.35
C LEU A 118 -8.42 19.19 -11.07
N LEU A 119 -7.47 18.28 -10.88
CA LEU A 119 -7.77 16.88 -10.57
C LEU A 119 -8.41 16.74 -9.20
N GLU A 120 -7.77 17.25 -8.14
CA GLU A 120 -8.16 16.99 -6.76
C GLU A 120 -9.40 17.80 -6.32
N GLN A 121 -9.57 19.03 -6.83
CA GLN A 121 -10.67 19.91 -6.41
C GLN A 121 -11.87 19.87 -7.34
N ARG A 122 -11.68 19.55 -8.63
CA ARG A 122 -12.75 19.55 -9.63
C ARG A 122 -13.03 18.18 -10.23
N GLY A 123 -12.16 17.19 -10.02
CA GLY A 123 -12.25 15.89 -10.69
C GLY A 123 -12.08 16.00 -12.21
N ASP A 124 -11.47 17.08 -12.71
CA ASP A 124 -11.30 17.31 -14.14
C ASP A 124 -10.01 16.66 -14.65
N SER A 125 -10.06 15.33 -14.77
CA SER A 125 -8.92 14.53 -15.21
C SER A 125 -8.47 14.88 -16.63
N ALA A 126 -9.39 15.32 -17.50
CA ALA A 126 -9.06 15.69 -18.87
C ALA A 126 -8.24 16.98 -18.93
N ALA A 127 -8.66 18.02 -18.21
CA ALA A 127 -7.89 19.26 -18.15
C ALA A 127 -6.56 19.07 -17.39
N ALA A 128 -6.57 18.30 -16.30
CA ALA A 128 -5.35 17.97 -15.56
C ALA A 128 -4.32 17.25 -16.44
N ARG A 129 -4.77 16.30 -17.26
CA ARG A 129 -3.91 15.54 -18.18
C ARG A 129 -3.15 16.46 -19.15
N VAL A 130 -3.82 17.45 -19.75
CA VAL A 130 -3.19 18.42 -20.67
C VAL A 130 -2.07 19.20 -19.99
N TRP A 131 -2.32 19.68 -18.78
CA TRP A 131 -1.33 20.46 -18.02
C TRP A 131 -0.18 19.59 -17.50
N PHE A 132 -0.44 18.35 -17.06
CA PHE A 132 0.63 17.41 -16.72
C PHE A 132 1.48 17.06 -17.93
N GLU A 133 0.89 16.85 -19.11
CA GLU A 133 1.65 16.56 -20.34
C GLU A 133 2.54 17.74 -20.73
N SER A 134 2.01 18.96 -20.68
CA SER A 134 2.81 20.17 -20.91
C SER A 134 3.99 20.29 -19.94
N ALA A 135 3.75 20.08 -18.64
CA ALA A 135 4.80 20.13 -17.61
C ALA A 135 5.82 18.99 -17.78
N ALA A 136 5.39 17.78 -18.12
CA ALA A 136 6.25 16.63 -18.33
C ALA A 136 7.17 16.82 -19.54
N MET A 137 6.64 17.35 -20.65
CA MET A 137 7.42 17.72 -21.82
C MET A 137 8.46 18.82 -21.51
N ALA A 138 8.16 19.70 -20.56
CA ALA A 138 9.10 20.71 -20.05
C ALA A 138 10.13 20.14 -19.03
N GLY A 139 10.12 18.84 -18.75
CA GLY A 139 11.08 18.16 -17.87
C GLY A 139 10.63 18.03 -16.40
N SER A 140 9.36 18.30 -16.09
CA SER A 140 8.83 18.07 -14.74
C SER A 140 8.65 16.56 -14.49
N ARG A 141 9.59 15.98 -13.75
CA ARG A 141 9.54 14.59 -13.26
C ARG A 141 8.24 14.29 -12.51
N THR A 142 7.80 15.22 -11.65
CA THR A 142 6.57 15.06 -10.86
C THR A 142 5.34 15.02 -11.77
N ALA A 143 5.29 15.86 -12.80
CA ALA A 143 4.20 15.82 -13.78
C ALA A 143 4.22 14.53 -14.60
N ALA A 144 5.40 14.08 -15.05
CA ALA A 144 5.54 12.82 -15.77
C ALA A 144 5.02 11.64 -14.94
N ARG A 145 5.37 11.56 -13.64
CA ARG A 145 4.81 10.56 -12.72
C ARG A 145 3.29 10.66 -12.62
N ARG A 146 2.73 11.85 -12.38
CA ARG A 146 1.28 12.02 -12.23
C ARG A 146 0.52 11.70 -13.51
N LEU A 147 1.08 12.04 -14.67
CA LEU A 147 0.54 11.68 -15.97
C LEU A 147 0.54 10.17 -16.19
N ALA A 148 1.61 9.48 -15.77
CA ALA A 148 1.70 8.04 -15.86
C ALA A 148 0.58 7.35 -15.05
N LEU A 149 0.34 7.81 -13.82
CA LEU A 149 -0.73 7.30 -12.97
C LEU A 149 -2.13 7.53 -13.59
N LEU A 150 -2.38 8.70 -14.18
CA LEU A 150 -3.63 8.96 -14.91
C LEU A 150 -3.79 8.04 -16.12
N CYS A 151 -2.70 7.75 -16.85
CA CYS A 151 -2.72 6.77 -17.93
C CYS A 151 -3.02 5.36 -17.43
N GLU A 152 -2.52 4.96 -16.25
CA GLU A 152 -2.87 3.66 -15.66
C GLU A 152 -4.35 3.56 -15.28
N GLU A 153 -4.90 4.60 -14.65
CA GLU A 153 -6.34 4.67 -14.32
C GLU A 153 -7.22 4.61 -15.57
N ALA A 154 -6.75 5.19 -16.68
CA ALA A 154 -7.41 5.13 -17.98
C ALA A 154 -7.21 3.78 -18.72
N GLY A 155 -6.38 2.86 -18.19
CA GLY A 155 -6.03 1.60 -18.84
C GLY A 155 -5.04 1.73 -20.01
N GLU A 156 -4.44 2.91 -20.20
CA GLU A 156 -3.48 3.22 -21.26
C GLU A 156 -2.05 2.81 -20.86
N LEU A 157 -1.84 1.52 -20.59
CA LEU A 157 -0.61 1.00 -19.98
C LEU A 157 0.66 1.30 -20.78
N ALA A 158 0.58 1.38 -22.11
CA ALA A 158 1.73 1.73 -22.95
C ALA A 158 2.19 3.18 -22.72
N ALA A 159 1.25 4.12 -22.63
CA ALA A 159 1.54 5.52 -22.33
C ALA A 159 2.03 5.69 -20.88
N ALA A 160 1.40 4.98 -19.94
CA ALA A 160 1.84 4.95 -18.54
C ALA A 160 3.29 4.50 -18.40
N ARG A 161 3.68 3.42 -19.08
CA ARG A 161 5.06 2.94 -19.09
C ARG A 161 6.03 3.99 -19.61
N GLU A 162 5.70 4.69 -20.69
CA GLU A 162 6.61 5.70 -21.25
C GLU A 162 6.81 6.87 -20.28
N TRP A 163 5.73 7.38 -19.70
CA TRP A 163 5.82 8.49 -18.75
C TRP A 163 6.52 8.10 -17.45
N HIS A 164 6.28 6.90 -16.93
CA HIS A 164 7.05 6.40 -15.80
C HIS A 164 8.52 6.20 -16.16
N ARG A 165 8.85 5.69 -17.36
CA ARG A 165 10.26 5.54 -17.81
C ARG A 165 10.97 6.88 -17.82
N GLN A 166 10.32 7.92 -18.33
CA GLN A 166 10.88 9.27 -18.32
C GLN A 166 11.09 9.78 -16.89
N ALA A 167 10.08 9.69 -16.02
CA ALA A 167 10.20 10.11 -14.63
C ALA A 167 11.30 9.32 -13.88
N ALA A 168 11.38 8.00 -14.08
CA ALA A 168 12.38 7.14 -13.48
C ALA A 168 13.80 7.43 -13.99
N ALA A 169 13.95 7.72 -15.30
CA ALA A 169 15.23 8.12 -15.89
C ALA A 169 15.76 9.43 -15.30
N ASP A 170 14.87 10.36 -14.93
CA ASP A 170 15.25 11.57 -14.21
C ASP A 170 15.58 11.27 -12.74
N GLY A 171 15.16 10.13 -12.18
CA GLY A 171 15.46 9.69 -10.82
C GLY A 171 14.25 9.61 -9.91
N ASP A 172 13.02 9.51 -10.45
CA ASP A 172 11.82 9.23 -9.66
C ASP A 172 11.79 7.75 -9.25
N VAL A 173 12.22 7.48 -8.02
CA VAL A 173 12.30 6.10 -7.49
C VAL A 173 10.93 5.44 -7.36
N ALA A 174 9.87 6.22 -7.18
CA ALA A 174 8.51 5.72 -7.14
C ALA A 174 8.02 5.30 -8.54
N SER A 175 8.40 6.01 -9.61
CA SER A 175 8.11 5.56 -10.98
C SER A 175 8.93 4.34 -11.37
N ALA A 176 10.17 4.21 -10.86
CA ALA A 176 10.94 2.98 -11.03
C ALA A 176 10.23 1.78 -10.36
N HIS A 177 9.71 1.96 -9.14
CA HIS A 177 8.88 0.95 -8.47
C HIS A 177 7.66 0.53 -9.33
N ASP A 178 6.97 1.53 -9.87
CA ASP A 178 5.76 1.37 -10.67
C ASP A 178 6.03 0.67 -12.01
N LEU A 179 7.15 0.97 -12.67
CA LEU A 179 7.61 0.23 -13.85
C LEU A 179 7.90 -1.23 -13.56
N GLY A 180 8.51 -1.53 -12.41
CA GLY A 180 8.75 -2.90 -12.00
C GLY A 180 7.45 -3.70 -11.92
N PHE A 181 6.36 -3.10 -11.40
CA PHE A 181 5.04 -3.73 -11.41
C PHE A 181 4.42 -3.85 -12.81
N LEU A 182 4.54 -2.81 -13.65
CA LEU A 182 4.02 -2.84 -15.00
C LEU A 182 4.72 -3.91 -15.86
N ALA A 183 6.01 -4.13 -15.65
CA ALA A 183 6.79 -5.20 -16.25
C ALA A 183 6.40 -6.57 -15.68
N TYR A 184 6.29 -6.67 -14.35
CA TYR A 184 5.91 -7.90 -13.67
C TYR A 184 4.54 -8.38 -14.14
N ALA A 185 3.54 -7.50 -14.27
CA ALA A 185 2.19 -7.85 -14.69
C ALA A 185 2.11 -8.48 -16.09
N VAL A 186 3.07 -8.20 -16.99
CA VAL A 186 3.14 -8.80 -18.32
C VAL A 186 4.19 -9.92 -18.43
N GLY A 187 4.86 -10.27 -17.34
CA GLY A 187 5.88 -11.32 -17.32
C GLY A 187 7.19 -10.91 -17.97
N ASP A 188 7.53 -9.62 -17.99
CA ASP A 188 8.84 -9.14 -18.43
C ASP A 188 9.82 -9.16 -17.24
N ASP A 189 10.45 -10.32 -17.02
CA ASP A 189 11.36 -10.54 -15.90
C ASP A 189 12.58 -9.61 -15.93
N GLU A 190 13.08 -9.27 -17.13
CA GLU A 190 14.25 -8.40 -17.30
C GLU A 190 13.93 -6.96 -16.87
N GLU A 191 12.84 -6.39 -17.39
CA GLU A 191 12.41 -5.04 -16.96
C GLU A 191 11.99 -5.01 -15.48
N THR A 192 11.35 -6.08 -14.98
CA THR A 192 10.94 -6.20 -13.57
C THR A 192 12.13 -6.05 -12.64
N VAL A 193 13.17 -6.87 -12.86
CA VAL A 193 14.40 -6.82 -12.06
C VAL A 193 15.07 -5.46 -12.22
N ARG A 194 15.27 -5.00 -13.45
CA ARG A 194 15.98 -3.74 -13.71
C ARG A 194 15.35 -2.56 -12.97
N TRP A 195 14.03 -2.42 -13.00
CA TRP A 195 13.35 -1.25 -12.44
C TRP A 195 13.20 -1.33 -10.92
N TRP A 196 12.90 -2.51 -10.35
CA TRP A 196 12.90 -2.67 -8.89
C TRP A 196 14.30 -2.54 -8.30
N GLU A 197 15.36 -3.02 -8.98
CA GLU A 197 16.74 -2.75 -8.55
C GLU A 197 17.06 -1.25 -8.57
N CYS A 198 16.62 -0.53 -9.61
CA CYS A 198 16.79 0.91 -9.71
C CYS A 198 16.10 1.64 -8.55
N GLY A 199 14.82 1.33 -8.28
CA GLY A 199 14.06 1.89 -7.17
C GLY A 199 14.69 1.58 -5.81
N ALA A 200 15.10 0.31 -5.60
CA ALA A 200 15.74 -0.14 -4.37
C ALA A 200 17.06 0.58 -4.10
N ARG A 201 17.93 0.71 -5.11
CA ARG A 201 19.20 1.46 -5.00
C ARG A 201 18.97 2.96 -4.77
N GLY A 202 17.88 3.49 -5.30
CA GLY A 202 17.42 4.86 -5.04
C GLY A 202 16.80 5.08 -3.66
N GLY A 203 16.67 4.04 -2.83
CA GLY A 203 16.15 4.14 -1.47
C GLY A 203 14.65 3.87 -1.33
N ASN A 204 13.95 3.44 -2.38
CA ASN A 204 12.54 3.05 -2.27
C ASN A 204 12.41 1.69 -1.56
N ALA A 205 11.79 1.71 -0.38
CA ALA A 205 11.67 0.54 0.49
C ALA A 205 10.79 -0.56 -0.11
N ASP A 206 9.69 -0.18 -0.79
CA ASP A 206 8.76 -1.12 -1.43
C ASP A 206 9.40 -1.86 -2.60
N SER A 207 10.24 -1.19 -3.40
CA SER A 207 11.01 -1.81 -4.49
C SER A 207 12.00 -2.83 -3.96
N ALA A 208 12.72 -2.48 -2.89
CA ALA A 208 13.62 -3.42 -2.24
C ALA A 208 12.85 -4.62 -1.68
N TYR A 209 11.67 -4.40 -1.09
CA TYR A 209 10.83 -5.49 -0.60
C TYR A 209 10.33 -6.40 -1.73
N CYS A 210 9.79 -5.83 -2.80
CA CYS A 210 9.30 -6.57 -3.97
C CYS A 210 10.42 -7.35 -4.67
N MET A 211 11.62 -6.76 -4.80
CA MET A 211 12.79 -7.47 -5.31
C MET A 211 13.16 -8.66 -4.41
N GLY A 212 13.10 -8.48 -3.09
CA GLY A 212 13.29 -9.56 -2.13
C GLY A 212 12.27 -10.69 -2.31
N LEU A 213 10.98 -10.35 -2.46
CA LEU A 213 9.93 -11.34 -2.73
C LEU A 213 10.16 -12.05 -4.06
N TYR A 214 10.57 -11.34 -5.10
CA TYR A 214 10.80 -11.87 -6.43
C TYR A 214 11.93 -12.91 -6.45
N LEU A 215 13.07 -12.58 -5.82
CA LEU A 215 14.18 -13.51 -5.66
C LEU A 215 13.81 -14.71 -4.80
N HIS A 216 13.07 -14.50 -3.71
CA HIS A 216 12.60 -15.57 -2.85
C HIS A 216 11.68 -16.53 -3.63
N ALA A 217 10.70 -16.00 -4.37
CA ALA A 217 9.81 -16.77 -5.22
C ALA A 217 10.55 -17.49 -6.37
N SER A 218 11.74 -17.01 -6.73
CA SER A 218 12.64 -17.59 -7.73
C SER A 218 13.67 -18.57 -7.14
N ARG A 219 13.52 -18.93 -5.85
CA ARG A 219 14.43 -19.84 -5.11
C ARG A 219 15.85 -19.30 -4.94
N ASP A 220 15.99 -17.98 -4.83
CA ASP A 220 17.22 -17.31 -4.40
C ASP A 220 17.02 -16.60 -3.04
N PRO A 221 17.00 -17.35 -1.93
CA PRO A 221 16.80 -16.78 -0.60
C PRO A 221 18.00 -15.94 -0.12
N GLU A 222 19.20 -16.15 -0.66
CA GLU A 222 20.39 -15.38 -0.29
C GLU A 222 20.34 -13.97 -0.91
N GLY A 223 20.05 -13.89 -2.20
CA GLY A 223 19.80 -12.61 -2.87
C GLY A 223 18.59 -11.89 -2.26
N ALA A 224 17.51 -12.62 -1.95
CA ALA A 224 16.33 -12.06 -1.31
C ALA A 224 16.66 -11.38 0.04
N GLU A 225 17.49 -12.03 0.87
CA GLU A 225 17.89 -11.50 2.18
C GLU A 225 18.62 -10.15 2.08
N ALA A 226 19.47 -9.98 1.06
CA ALA A 226 20.16 -8.70 0.83
C ALA A 226 19.15 -7.56 0.57
N TYR A 227 18.13 -7.83 -0.25
CA TYR A 227 17.09 -6.86 -0.56
C TYR A 227 16.11 -6.64 0.61
N TYR A 228 15.77 -7.67 1.39
CA TYR A 228 14.99 -7.47 2.62
C TYR A 228 15.74 -6.65 3.66
N ARG A 229 17.07 -6.81 3.80
CA ARG A 229 17.88 -5.93 4.66
C ARG A 229 17.85 -4.48 4.17
N LEU A 230 17.93 -4.27 2.86
CA LEU A 230 17.81 -2.94 2.27
C LEU A 230 16.42 -2.32 2.51
N ALA A 231 15.35 -3.12 2.36
CA ALA A 231 13.99 -2.70 2.66
C ALA A 231 13.82 -2.36 4.15
N ALA A 232 14.36 -3.18 5.06
CA ALA A 232 14.32 -2.93 6.50
C ALA A 232 15.11 -1.67 6.89
N LYS A 233 16.26 -1.41 6.25
CA LYS A 233 17.03 -0.18 6.42
C LYS A 233 16.24 1.06 6.00
N ASN A 234 15.40 0.93 4.97
CA ASN A 234 14.49 1.97 4.50
C ASN A 234 13.09 1.88 5.16
N GLU A 235 12.98 1.22 6.32
CA GLU A 235 11.79 1.19 7.18
C GLU A 235 10.55 0.51 6.56
N HIS A 236 10.72 -0.43 5.63
CA HIS A 236 9.60 -1.21 5.11
C HIS A 236 8.98 -2.10 6.22
N PRO A 237 7.66 -2.03 6.46
CA PRO A 237 7.02 -2.71 7.59
C PRO A 237 7.13 -4.24 7.50
N GLY A 238 7.01 -4.82 6.30
CA GLY A 238 7.06 -6.28 6.09
C GLY A 238 8.46 -6.90 6.11
N ALA A 239 9.53 -6.09 6.02
CA ALA A 239 10.87 -6.61 5.76
C ALA A 239 11.44 -7.42 6.93
N ALA A 240 11.19 -6.97 8.17
CA ALA A 240 11.63 -7.67 9.37
C ALA A 240 11.00 -9.07 9.48
N SER A 241 9.72 -9.25 9.15
CA SER A 241 9.09 -10.59 9.13
C SER A 241 9.80 -11.53 8.16
N ARG A 242 10.13 -11.04 6.96
CA ARG A 242 10.79 -11.85 5.94
C ARG A 242 12.19 -12.25 6.35
N LEU A 243 12.95 -11.34 6.97
CA LEU A 243 14.25 -11.66 7.55
C LEU A 243 14.16 -12.67 8.70
N GLY A 244 13.14 -12.55 9.55
CA GLY A 244 12.83 -13.53 10.59
C GLY A 244 12.54 -14.92 10.01
N GLY A 245 11.76 -15.00 8.94
CA GLY A 245 11.46 -16.24 8.23
C GLY A 245 12.69 -16.88 7.57
N VAL A 246 13.55 -16.08 6.93
CA VAL A 246 14.81 -16.54 6.33
C VAL A 246 15.78 -17.05 7.41
N ALA A 247 15.87 -16.39 8.56
CA ALA A 247 16.69 -16.87 9.68
C ALA A 247 16.14 -18.17 10.27
N LEU A 248 14.81 -18.27 10.42
CA LEU A 248 14.14 -19.46 10.94
C LEU A 248 14.34 -20.68 10.03
N SER A 249 14.27 -20.51 8.71
CA SER A 249 14.49 -21.62 7.75
C SER A 249 15.92 -22.16 7.79
N ARG A 250 16.89 -21.35 8.24
CA ARG A 250 18.29 -21.76 8.47
C ARG A 250 18.51 -22.33 9.88
N GLY A 251 17.49 -22.32 10.74
CA GLY A 251 17.60 -22.72 12.15
C GLY A 251 18.32 -21.70 13.04
N ASP A 252 18.55 -20.46 12.57
CA ASP A 252 19.13 -19.40 13.38
C ASP A 252 18.03 -18.70 14.21
N LEU A 253 17.65 -19.36 15.30
CA LEU A 253 16.58 -18.91 16.19
C LEU A 253 16.89 -17.55 16.84
N ARG A 254 18.18 -17.22 17.08
CA ARG A 254 18.55 -15.94 17.73
C ARG A 254 18.33 -14.77 16.77
N THR A 255 18.78 -14.90 15.54
CA THR A 255 18.54 -13.88 14.51
C THR A 255 17.06 -13.80 14.17
N ALA A 256 16.36 -14.93 14.09
CA ALA A 256 14.92 -14.97 13.88
C ALA A 256 14.18 -14.20 14.99
N ARG A 257 14.53 -14.43 16.26
CA ARG A 257 13.95 -13.71 17.40
C ARG A 257 14.12 -12.20 17.24
N ALA A 258 15.35 -11.73 16.99
CA ALA A 258 15.62 -10.30 16.88
C ALA A 258 14.74 -9.62 15.82
N TRP A 259 14.60 -10.25 14.64
CA TRP A 259 13.77 -9.72 13.57
C TRP A 259 12.27 -9.81 13.87
N TYR A 260 11.78 -10.93 14.40
CA TYR A 260 10.36 -11.06 14.74
C TYR A 260 9.96 -10.15 15.90
N GLU A 261 10.80 -9.94 16.92
CA GLU A 261 10.52 -9.00 18.01
C GLU A 261 10.49 -7.55 17.50
N GLN A 262 11.39 -7.19 16.58
CA GLN A 262 11.34 -5.89 15.90
C GLN A 262 10.02 -5.72 15.11
N ALA A 263 9.63 -6.74 14.34
CA ALA A 263 8.41 -6.72 13.55
C ALA A 263 7.13 -6.69 14.43
N ALA A 264 7.11 -7.48 15.49
CA ALA A 264 6.04 -7.57 16.48
C ALA A 264 5.85 -6.26 17.26
N GLY A 265 6.94 -5.52 17.49
CA GLY A 265 6.93 -4.16 18.04
C GLY A 265 6.07 -3.18 17.24
N ALA A 266 5.96 -3.37 15.92
CA ALA A 266 5.10 -2.57 15.04
C ALA A 266 3.61 -2.93 15.14
N GLY A 267 3.23 -3.93 15.95
CA GLY A 267 1.83 -4.24 16.26
C GLY A 267 1.17 -5.31 15.38
N ARG A 268 1.90 -5.91 14.43
CA ARG A 268 1.35 -6.98 13.57
C ARG A 268 1.20 -8.28 14.36
N VAL A 269 -0.02 -8.83 14.35
CA VAL A 269 -0.42 -10.00 15.15
C VAL A 269 0.34 -11.27 14.73
N ASP A 270 0.53 -11.49 13.43
CA ASP A 270 1.30 -12.63 12.93
C ASP A 270 2.77 -12.61 13.39
N ASP A 271 3.40 -11.43 13.44
CA ASP A 271 4.78 -11.33 13.91
C ASP A 271 4.89 -11.55 15.41
N GLN A 272 3.90 -11.10 16.19
CA GLN A 272 3.82 -11.39 17.61
C GLN A 272 3.68 -12.89 17.84
N ARG A 273 2.83 -13.57 17.07
CA ARG A 273 2.71 -15.03 17.09
C ARG A 273 4.03 -15.71 16.76
N MET A 274 4.71 -15.30 15.68
CA MET A 274 5.99 -15.88 15.29
C MET A 274 7.11 -15.60 16.30
N ALA A 275 7.15 -14.41 16.90
CA ALA A 275 8.07 -14.10 18.00
C ALA A 275 7.83 -15.01 19.21
N GLY A 276 6.56 -15.27 19.55
CA GLY A 276 6.17 -16.23 20.59
C GLY A 276 6.71 -17.63 20.33
N PHE A 277 6.50 -18.17 19.13
CA PHE A 277 7.02 -19.49 18.75
C PHE A 277 8.54 -19.58 18.83
N VAL A 278 9.27 -18.59 18.30
CA VAL A 278 10.73 -18.59 18.36
C VAL A 278 11.24 -18.50 19.81
N CYS A 279 10.54 -17.78 20.69
CA CYS A 279 10.89 -17.71 22.11
C CYS A 279 10.68 -19.06 22.82
N VAL A 280 9.62 -19.81 22.49
CA VAL A 280 9.41 -21.17 23.01
C VAL A 280 10.55 -22.10 22.60
N GLU A 281 10.93 -22.10 21.32
CA GLU A 281 12.04 -22.91 20.79
C GLU A 281 13.38 -22.57 21.46
N LEU A 282 13.56 -21.31 21.87
CA LEU A 282 14.73 -20.86 22.62
C LEU A 282 14.65 -21.16 24.13
N GLY A 283 13.53 -21.65 24.63
CA GLY A 283 13.28 -21.90 26.05
C GLY A 283 13.02 -20.65 26.89
N ASP A 284 12.70 -19.51 26.26
CA ASP A 284 12.36 -18.25 26.94
C ASP A 284 10.83 -18.14 27.08
N THR A 285 10.28 -18.84 28.07
CA THR A 285 8.84 -18.92 28.34
C THR A 285 8.24 -17.57 28.74
N ALA A 286 9.03 -16.67 29.34
CA ALA A 286 8.60 -15.34 29.72
C ALA A 286 8.39 -14.44 28.49
N ALA A 287 9.35 -14.42 27.57
CA ALA A 287 9.20 -13.69 26.30
C ALA A 287 8.11 -14.30 25.42
N ALA A 288 8.02 -15.64 25.38
CA ALA A 288 6.94 -16.33 24.68
C ALA A 288 5.56 -15.91 25.20
N SER A 289 5.38 -15.91 26.53
CA SER A 289 4.14 -15.48 27.19
C SER A 289 3.80 -14.03 26.86
N HIS A 290 4.81 -13.14 26.86
CA HIS A 290 4.62 -11.73 26.48
C HIS A 290 4.06 -11.60 25.06
N TRP A 291 4.66 -12.27 24.09
CA TRP A 291 4.28 -12.13 22.69
C TRP A 291 2.97 -12.84 22.35
N PHE A 292 2.77 -14.07 22.83
CA PHE A 292 1.50 -14.77 22.64
C PHE A 292 0.34 -14.04 23.32
N GLY A 293 0.53 -13.49 24.53
CA GLY A 293 -0.50 -12.71 25.20
C GLY A 293 -0.93 -11.46 24.41
N ARG A 294 0.01 -10.78 23.75
CA ARG A 294 -0.30 -9.63 22.87
C ARG A 294 -1.04 -10.05 21.61
N ALA A 295 -0.59 -11.11 20.94
CA ALA A 295 -1.25 -11.64 19.74
C ALA A 295 -2.67 -12.15 20.06
N ALA A 296 -2.83 -12.85 21.19
CA ALA A 296 -4.10 -13.33 21.70
C ALA A 296 -5.08 -12.18 21.99
N ALA A 297 -4.60 -11.09 22.60
CA ALA A 297 -5.39 -9.87 22.79
C ALA A 297 -5.79 -9.20 21.46
N GLY A 298 -5.01 -9.43 20.40
CA GLY A 298 -5.33 -9.06 19.02
C GLY A 298 -6.32 -9.99 18.31
N GLY A 299 -6.79 -11.05 18.98
CA GLY A 299 -7.77 -12.01 18.44
C GLY A 299 -7.18 -13.24 17.76
N ASP A 300 -5.86 -13.43 17.81
CA ASP A 300 -5.22 -14.63 17.22
C ASP A 300 -5.46 -15.87 18.08
N ALA A 301 -6.17 -16.83 17.50
CA ALA A 301 -6.63 -18.03 18.21
C ALA A 301 -5.48 -18.98 18.56
N GLU A 302 -4.47 -19.10 17.70
CA GLU A 302 -3.29 -19.93 17.91
C GLU A 302 -2.46 -19.39 19.08
N SER A 303 -2.24 -18.08 19.14
CA SER A 303 -1.54 -17.43 20.26
C SER A 303 -2.36 -17.48 21.54
N ALA A 304 -3.69 -17.36 21.48
CA ALA A 304 -4.54 -17.55 22.64
C ALA A 304 -4.41 -18.97 23.21
N PHE A 305 -4.39 -19.99 22.36
CA PHE A 305 -4.13 -21.37 22.78
C PHE A 305 -2.75 -21.53 23.44
N ASN A 306 -1.68 -21.10 22.76
CA ASN A 306 -0.32 -21.23 23.28
C ASN A 306 -0.10 -20.41 24.57
N TYR A 307 -0.70 -19.22 24.68
CA TYR A 307 -0.68 -18.43 25.90
C TYR A 307 -1.41 -19.13 27.05
N GLY A 308 -2.57 -19.74 26.78
CA GLY A 308 -3.31 -20.52 27.76
C GLY A 308 -2.50 -21.70 28.32
N LEU A 309 -1.76 -22.40 27.46
CA LEU A 309 -0.83 -23.46 27.88
C LEU A 309 0.27 -22.92 28.80
N LEU A 310 0.89 -21.80 28.45
CA LEU A 310 1.96 -21.18 29.26
C LEU A 310 1.44 -20.70 30.62
N LEU A 311 0.24 -20.12 30.71
CA LEU A 311 -0.37 -19.71 31.98
C LEU A 311 -0.54 -20.90 32.94
N ILE A 312 -0.99 -22.05 32.43
CA ILE A 312 -1.16 -23.26 33.23
C ILE A 312 0.20 -23.83 33.63
N ALA A 313 1.11 -23.99 32.67
CA ALA A 313 2.40 -24.65 32.90
C ALA A 313 3.34 -23.86 33.81
N GLU A 314 3.47 -22.54 33.58
CA GLU A 314 4.45 -21.69 34.27
C GLU A 314 3.89 -21.00 35.50
N HIS A 315 2.58 -20.72 35.50
CA HIS A 315 1.94 -19.91 36.56
C HIS A 315 0.89 -20.66 37.36
N SER A 316 0.58 -21.91 37.01
CA SER A 316 -0.53 -22.67 37.61
C SER A 316 -1.88 -21.93 37.54
N ASP A 317 -2.03 -21.01 36.58
CA ASP A 317 -3.24 -20.22 36.40
C ASP A 317 -4.22 -20.96 35.49
N LEU A 318 -4.95 -21.90 36.10
CA LEU A 318 -5.97 -22.68 35.42
C LEU A 318 -7.13 -21.80 34.90
N ALA A 319 -7.50 -20.76 35.66
CA ALA A 319 -8.61 -19.88 35.28
C ALA A 319 -8.25 -19.03 34.06
N GLY A 320 -7.05 -18.46 34.03
CA GLY A 320 -6.50 -17.75 32.87
C GLY A 320 -6.35 -18.66 31.66
N GLY A 321 -5.83 -19.87 31.85
CA GLY A 321 -5.74 -20.88 30.78
C GLY A 321 -7.10 -21.21 30.16
N GLN A 322 -8.11 -21.51 30.99
CA GLN A 322 -9.48 -21.77 30.53
C GLN A 322 -10.11 -20.57 29.82
N HIS A 323 -9.82 -19.35 30.28
CA HIS A 323 -10.31 -18.14 29.62
C HIS A 323 -9.81 -18.06 28.18
N TRP A 324 -8.51 -18.25 27.96
CA TRP A 324 -7.92 -18.14 26.63
C TRP A 324 -8.24 -19.33 25.72
N PHE A 325 -8.34 -20.55 26.26
CA PHE A 325 -8.85 -21.68 25.47
C PHE A 325 -10.28 -21.45 24.98
N ARG A 326 -11.13 -20.82 25.82
CA ARG A 326 -12.50 -20.48 25.42
C ARG A 326 -12.52 -19.46 24.30
N GLN A 327 -11.65 -18.46 24.33
CA GLN A 327 -11.52 -17.47 23.24
C GLN A 327 -11.02 -18.14 21.95
N ALA A 328 -9.99 -18.97 22.03
CA ALA A 328 -9.45 -19.69 20.88
C ALA A 328 -10.49 -20.66 20.27
N ALA A 329 -11.22 -21.41 21.10
CA ALA A 329 -12.28 -22.32 20.66
C ALA A 329 -13.42 -21.57 19.96
N ARG A 330 -13.85 -20.41 20.49
CA ARG A 330 -14.84 -19.54 19.83
C ARG A 330 -14.37 -19.03 18.47
N ALA A 331 -13.06 -18.85 18.30
CA ALA A 331 -12.45 -18.49 17.03
C ALA A 331 -12.19 -19.71 16.11
N GLY A 332 -12.70 -20.90 16.46
CA GLY A 332 -12.61 -22.11 15.64
C GLY A 332 -11.33 -22.94 15.85
N HIS A 333 -10.52 -22.64 16.86
CA HIS A 333 -9.29 -23.38 17.13
C HIS A 333 -9.59 -24.73 17.80
N HIS A 334 -9.41 -25.82 17.05
CA HIS A 334 -9.82 -27.15 17.47
C HIS A 334 -9.06 -27.70 18.69
N ALA A 335 -7.73 -27.58 18.72
CA ALA A 335 -6.95 -28.12 19.84
C ALA A 335 -7.33 -27.44 21.17
N ALA A 336 -7.57 -26.12 21.15
CA ALA A 336 -8.12 -25.38 22.28
C ALA A 336 -9.50 -25.89 22.71
N ALA A 337 -10.39 -26.22 21.77
CA ALA A 337 -11.69 -26.81 22.09
C ALA A 337 -11.55 -28.19 22.75
N VAL A 338 -10.62 -29.03 22.29
CA VAL A 338 -10.33 -30.35 22.88
C VAL A 338 -9.75 -30.21 24.29
N GLU A 339 -8.72 -29.38 24.47
CA GLU A 339 -8.09 -29.16 25.78
C GLU A 339 -9.09 -28.55 26.77
N LEU A 340 -9.89 -27.58 26.34
CA LEU A 340 -10.94 -27.01 27.17
C LEU A 340 -11.99 -28.06 27.55
N SER A 341 -12.42 -28.90 26.61
CA SER A 341 -13.35 -30.00 26.88
C SER A 341 -12.81 -30.92 27.98
N GLY A 342 -11.55 -31.34 27.87
CA GLY A 342 -10.89 -32.17 28.90
C GLY A 342 -10.86 -31.50 30.27
N LEU A 343 -10.55 -30.20 30.32
CA LEU A 343 -10.58 -29.41 31.56
C LEU A 343 -12.00 -29.25 32.13
N LEU A 344 -12.99 -29.04 31.28
CA LEU A 344 -14.38 -28.82 31.68
C LEU A 344 -15.05 -30.11 32.18
N SER A 345 -14.79 -31.26 31.55
CA SER A 345 -15.22 -32.58 32.03
C SER A 345 -14.68 -32.91 33.42
N ALA A 346 -13.49 -32.43 33.77
CA ALA A 346 -12.97 -32.54 35.13
C ALA A 346 -13.72 -31.67 36.16
N THR A 347 -14.50 -30.66 35.71
CA THR A 347 -15.16 -29.66 36.55
C THR A 347 -16.70 -29.75 36.62
N GLY A 348 -17.37 -30.48 35.70
CA GLY A 348 -18.79 -30.87 35.82
C GLY A 348 -19.64 -30.74 34.54
N ARG A 349 -20.86 -31.32 34.59
CA ARG A 349 -21.75 -31.57 33.41
C ARG A 349 -22.24 -30.35 32.62
N GLN A 350 -22.38 -29.17 33.22
CA GLN A 350 -22.80 -27.97 32.49
C GLN A 350 -21.73 -27.49 31.50
N ALA A 351 -20.47 -27.75 31.83
CA ALA A 351 -19.34 -27.33 31.04
C ALA A 351 -19.04 -28.29 29.87
N GLU A 352 -19.49 -29.55 29.97
CA GLU A 352 -19.43 -30.55 28.90
C GLU A 352 -20.32 -30.16 27.70
N ALA A 353 -21.52 -29.63 27.97
CA ALA A 353 -22.44 -29.17 26.92
C ALA A 353 -21.92 -27.96 26.13
N GLU A 354 -21.16 -27.07 26.78
CA GLU A 354 -20.48 -25.93 26.11
C GLU A 354 -19.40 -26.44 25.13
N ALA A 355 -18.68 -27.51 25.50
CA ALA A 355 -17.61 -28.08 24.68
C ALA A 355 -18.13 -28.96 23.52
N GLU A 356 -19.24 -29.68 23.70
CA GLU A 356 -19.87 -30.48 22.64
C GLU A 356 -20.32 -29.62 21.45
N GLU A 357 -20.79 -28.40 21.70
CA GLU A 357 -21.18 -27.45 20.65
C GLU A 357 -20.00 -27.10 19.74
N TRP A 358 -18.82 -26.79 20.30
CA TRP A 358 -17.64 -26.42 19.51
C TRP A 358 -16.98 -27.60 18.80
N LEU A 359 -17.20 -28.82 19.27
CA LEU A 359 -16.67 -30.04 18.66
C LEU A 359 -17.64 -30.65 17.61
N SER A 360 -18.85 -30.10 17.47
CA SER A 360 -19.89 -30.60 16.56
C SER A 360 -19.60 -30.30 15.09
N ASP A 361 -18.88 -29.21 14.80
CA ASP A 361 -18.35 -28.95 13.46
C ASP A 361 -16.94 -29.56 13.34
N PRO A 362 -16.69 -30.46 12.37
CA PRO A 362 -15.35 -30.95 12.12
C PRO A 362 -14.48 -29.72 11.80
N PRO A 363 -13.27 -29.62 12.37
CA PRO A 363 -12.46 -28.45 12.14
C PRO A 363 -12.26 -28.26 10.64
N PRO A 364 -12.24 -27.01 10.12
CA PRO A 364 -11.65 -26.78 8.81
C PRO A 364 -10.30 -27.51 8.84
N PRO A 365 -9.97 -28.33 7.82
CA PRO A 365 -8.81 -29.21 7.91
C PRO A 365 -7.64 -28.39 8.42
N ALA A 366 -7.10 -28.75 9.59
CA ALA A 366 -6.06 -27.94 10.20
C ALA A 366 -4.86 -28.01 9.26
N TRP A 367 -4.70 -26.96 8.45
CA TRP A 367 -3.74 -26.88 7.37
C TRP A 367 -2.35 -26.61 7.98
N GLY A 368 -1.87 -27.55 8.80
CA GLY A 368 -0.71 -27.40 9.68
C GLY A 368 0.63 -27.42 8.97
N ARG A 369 0.67 -27.18 7.65
CA ARG A 369 1.93 -27.02 6.93
C ARG A 369 2.07 -25.55 6.55
N PRO A 370 3.06 -24.83 7.08
CA PRO A 370 3.38 -23.50 6.56
C PRO A 370 3.62 -23.66 5.06
N ALA A 371 2.97 -22.82 4.26
CA ALA A 371 3.19 -22.83 2.83
C ALA A 371 4.67 -22.62 2.54
N GLU A 372 5.15 -23.24 1.46
CA GLU A 372 6.53 -23.09 1.05
C GLU A 372 6.84 -21.58 0.93
N PRO A 373 7.95 -21.09 1.51
CA PRO A 373 8.25 -19.65 1.57
C PRO A 373 8.19 -18.96 0.20
N GLU A 374 8.56 -19.67 -0.85
CA GLU A 374 8.52 -19.22 -2.24
C GLU A 374 7.08 -18.97 -2.74
N LEU A 375 6.13 -19.84 -2.35
CA LEU A 375 4.72 -19.68 -2.71
C LEU A 375 4.09 -18.52 -1.94
N THR A 376 4.49 -18.33 -0.68
CA THR A 376 4.05 -17.18 0.12
C THR A 376 4.58 -15.87 -0.46
N ALA A 377 5.84 -15.86 -0.91
CA ALA A 377 6.42 -14.70 -1.58
C ALA A 377 5.69 -14.42 -2.91
N ARG A 378 5.32 -15.46 -3.66
CA ARG A 378 4.54 -15.32 -4.88
C ARG A 378 3.12 -14.80 -4.63
N ALA A 379 2.46 -15.28 -3.58
CA ALA A 379 1.14 -14.81 -3.18
C ALA A 379 1.16 -13.32 -2.80
N GLU A 380 2.16 -12.86 -2.06
CA GLU A 380 2.30 -11.43 -1.73
C GLU A 380 2.54 -10.56 -2.97
N LEU A 381 3.39 -11.00 -3.91
CA LEU A 381 3.58 -10.28 -5.17
C LEU A 381 2.28 -10.20 -5.98
N ALA A 382 1.50 -11.28 -6.04
CA ALA A 382 0.21 -11.30 -6.72
C ALA A 382 -0.83 -10.39 -6.04
N ALA A 383 -0.89 -10.39 -4.70
CA ALA A 383 -1.74 -9.49 -3.93
C ALA A 383 -1.38 -8.01 -4.19
N ALA A 384 -0.08 -7.69 -4.19
CA ALA A 384 0.41 -6.36 -4.49
C ALA A 384 0.10 -5.93 -5.94
N ALA A 385 0.29 -6.83 -6.92
CA ALA A 385 0.00 -6.56 -8.32
C ALA A 385 -1.50 -6.33 -8.58
N THR A 386 -2.37 -7.08 -7.89
CA THR A 386 -3.84 -6.96 -8.03
C THR A 386 -4.43 -5.78 -7.27
N GLY A 387 -3.79 -5.33 -6.19
CA GLY A 387 -4.19 -4.14 -5.43
C GLY A 387 -3.77 -2.81 -6.07
N ARG A 388 -3.00 -2.84 -7.16
CA ARG A 388 -2.53 -1.63 -7.84
C ARG A 388 -3.68 -0.91 -8.56
N ALA A 389 -3.61 0.43 -8.60
CA ALA A 389 -4.45 1.33 -9.40
C ALA A 389 -5.97 1.03 -9.33
N GLY A 390 -6.51 0.92 -8.12
CA GLY A 390 -7.95 0.76 -7.88
C GLY A 390 -8.48 -0.67 -7.94
N GLY A 391 -7.61 -1.65 -8.16
CA GLY A 391 -7.95 -3.07 -8.02
C GLY A 391 -8.15 -3.49 -6.56
N VAL A 392 -8.98 -4.50 -6.33
CA VAL A 392 -9.13 -5.11 -5.01
C VAL A 392 -7.96 -6.06 -4.80
N ALA A 393 -7.08 -5.73 -3.85
CA ALA A 393 -5.98 -6.61 -3.45
C ALA A 393 -6.54 -7.97 -3.03
N LEU A 394 -6.03 -9.03 -3.65
CA LEU A 394 -6.41 -10.39 -3.28
C LEU A 394 -5.80 -10.77 -1.93
N ASP A 395 -6.53 -11.59 -1.18
CA ASP A 395 -6.06 -12.06 0.11
C ASP A 395 -4.85 -13.01 -0.05
N VAL A 396 -3.79 -12.72 0.70
CA VAL A 396 -2.51 -13.46 0.62
C VAL A 396 -2.68 -14.89 1.13
N ALA A 397 -3.50 -15.12 2.16
CA ALA A 397 -3.71 -16.46 2.71
C ALA A 397 -4.48 -17.34 1.72
N ASP A 398 -5.53 -16.80 1.08
CA ASP A 398 -6.29 -17.50 0.05
C ASP A 398 -5.42 -17.87 -1.17
N LEU A 399 -4.60 -16.92 -1.66
CA LEU A 399 -3.65 -17.16 -2.74
C LEU A 399 -2.62 -18.23 -2.38
N THR A 400 -2.10 -18.17 -1.16
CA THR A 400 -1.15 -19.13 -0.63
C THR A 400 -1.76 -20.52 -0.51
N GLU A 401 -3.02 -20.63 -0.06
CA GLU A 401 -3.75 -21.89 0.02
C GLU A 401 -3.99 -22.50 -1.37
N VAL A 402 -4.37 -21.69 -2.36
CA VAL A 402 -4.55 -22.14 -3.75
C VAL A 402 -3.24 -22.71 -4.31
N LEU A 403 -2.14 -21.96 -4.18
CA LEU A 403 -0.82 -22.38 -4.66
C LEU A 403 -0.33 -23.66 -3.96
N GLY A 404 -0.41 -23.68 -2.63
CA GLY A 404 0.05 -24.81 -1.82
C GLY A 404 -0.79 -26.06 -2.02
N THR A 405 -2.12 -25.92 -2.14
CA THR A 405 -3.01 -27.05 -2.39
C THR A 405 -2.67 -27.75 -3.68
N TRP A 406 -2.47 -26.99 -4.77
CA TRP A 406 -2.10 -27.59 -6.04
C TRP A 406 -0.78 -28.37 -5.94
N ASP A 407 0.24 -27.80 -5.29
CA ASP A 407 1.52 -28.49 -5.13
C ASP A 407 1.35 -29.82 -4.40
N VAL A 408 0.60 -29.84 -3.29
CA VAL A 408 0.37 -31.05 -2.51
C VAL A 408 -0.41 -32.12 -3.30
N VAL A 409 -1.50 -31.75 -3.99
CA VAL A 409 -2.32 -32.73 -4.72
C VAL A 409 -1.61 -33.28 -5.97
N THR A 410 -0.64 -32.55 -6.50
CA THR A 410 0.12 -32.94 -7.70
C THR A 410 1.50 -33.52 -7.43
N ARG A 411 2.04 -33.36 -6.22
CA ARG A 411 3.35 -33.91 -5.83
C ARG A 411 3.52 -35.41 -6.13
N PRO A 412 2.53 -36.29 -5.88
CA PRO A 412 2.66 -37.71 -6.23
C PRO A 412 2.68 -37.97 -7.75
N LEU A 413 2.36 -36.96 -8.56
CA LEU A 413 2.05 -37.07 -9.98
C LEU A 413 3.15 -36.54 -10.90
N HIS A 414 4.37 -36.35 -10.38
CA HIS A 414 5.53 -35.82 -11.13
C HIS A 414 5.78 -36.45 -12.50
N ASP A 415 5.44 -37.74 -12.71
CA ASP A 415 5.61 -38.46 -13.98
C ASP A 415 4.32 -38.59 -14.82
N HIS A 416 3.19 -38.02 -14.37
CA HIS A 416 1.92 -38.12 -15.09
C HIS A 416 1.78 -37.04 -16.16
N SER A 417 1.54 -37.45 -17.41
CA SER A 417 1.28 -36.55 -18.54
C SER A 417 -0.08 -35.85 -18.49
N ASP A 418 -1.06 -36.40 -17.76
CA ASP A 418 -2.43 -35.87 -17.62
C ASP A 418 -2.82 -35.71 -16.14
N VAL A 419 -2.23 -34.71 -15.49
CA VAL A 419 -2.51 -34.36 -14.08
C VAL A 419 -3.99 -34.00 -13.86
N VAL A 420 -4.57 -33.21 -14.76
CA VAL A 420 -5.97 -32.75 -14.68
C VAL A 420 -6.93 -33.92 -14.76
N GLY A 421 -6.77 -34.81 -15.74
CA GLY A 421 -7.63 -35.97 -15.87
C GLY A 421 -7.43 -36.98 -14.75
N TRP A 422 -6.22 -37.11 -14.21
CA TRP A 422 -5.97 -37.92 -13.01
C TRP A 422 -6.75 -37.38 -11.80
N LEU A 423 -6.64 -36.07 -11.51
CA LEU A 423 -7.35 -35.42 -10.42
C LEU A 423 -8.86 -35.54 -10.57
N THR A 424 -9.38 -35.33 -11.79
CA THR A 424 -10.80 -35.47 -12.12
C THR A 424 -11.30 -36.89 -11.83
N ARG A 425 -10.60 -37.92 -12.31
CA ARG A 425 -10.99 -39.33 -12.10
C ARG A 425 -10.92 -39.75 -10.64
N ARG A 426 -9.89 -39.29 -9.91
CA ARG A 426 -9.64 -39.72 -8.53
C ARG A 426 -10.55 -39.02 -7.52
N SER A 427 -10.84 -37.73 -7.72
CA SER A 427 -11.67 -36.94 -6.82
C SER A 427 -13.15 -36.90 -7.23
N GLY A 428 -13.47 -37.11 -8.51
CA GLY A 428 -14.82 -36.87 -9.03
C GLY A 428 -15.22 -35.39 -9.11
N VAL A 429 -14.27 -34.46 -8.92
CA VAL A 429 -14.47 -33.03 -9.20
C VAL A 429 -14.55 -32.83 -10.72
N HIS A 430 -15.42 -31.92 -11.17
CA HIS A 430 -15.62 -31.68 -12.59
C HIS A 430 -14.34 -31.16 -13.26
N LYS A 431 -14.02 -31.66 -14.47
CA LYS A 431 -12.78 -31.37 -15.18
C LYS A 431 -12.52 -29.86 -15.36
N SER A 432 -13.54 -29.11 -15.75
CA SER A 432 -13.41 -27.66 -15.97
C SER A 432 -13.03 -26.88 -14.70
N ALA A 433 -13.43 -27.34 -13.52
CA ALA A 433 -13.05 -26.71 -12.26
C ALA A 433 -11.56 -26.94 -11.96
N VAL A 434 -11.06 -28.15 -12.21
CA VAL A 434 -9.64 -28.49 -12.07
C VAL A 434 -8.78 -27.72 -13.11
N GLU A 435 -9.25 -27.61 -14.35
CA GLU A 435 -8.60 -26.80 -15.39
C GLU A 435 -8.55 -25.31 -15.01
N HIS A 436 -9.64 -24.77 -14.45
CA HIS A 436 -9.67 -23.38 -14.00
C HIS A 436 -8.68 -23.13 -12.84
N LEU A 437 -8.65 -24.01 -11.83
CA LEU A 437 -7.66 -23.95 -10.76
C LEU A 437 -6.22 -24.01 -11.30
N ALA A 438 -5.95 -24.89 -12.27
CA ALA A 438 -4.65 -25.01 -12.92
C ALA A 438 -4.25 -23.71 -13.64
N SER A 439 -5.22 -23.10 -14.35
CA SER A 439 -5.04 -21.85 -15.09
C SER A 439 -4.71 -20.69 -14.15
N VAL A 440 -5.51 -20.49 -13.09
CA VAL A 440 -5.25 -19.43 -12.10
C VAL A 440 -3.89 -19.60 -11.47
N ARG A 441 -3.52 -20.82 -11.04
CA ARG A 441 -2.17 -21.09 -10.55
C ARG A 441 -1.09 -20.76 -11.59
N GLY A 442 -1.32 -21.10 -12.86
CA GLY A 442 -0.43 -20.77 -13.96
C GLY A 442 -0.12 -19.28 -14.01
N THR A 443 -1.15 -18.44 -13.99
CA THR A 443 -1.03 -16.98 -13.94
C THR A 443 -0.28 -16.51 -12.70
N LEU A 444 -0.58 -17.05 -11.52
CA LEU A 444 0.10 -16.67 -10.28
C LEU A 444 1.60 -16.98 -10.33
N LEU A 445 2.01 -18.07 -10.97
CA LEU A 445 3.42 -18.45 -11.10
C LEU A 445 4.13 -17.77 -12.27
N ARG A 446 3.40 -17.45 -13.34
CA ARG A 446 3.90 -16.83 -14.56
C ARG A 446 2.99 -15.65 -14.93
N PRO A 447 3.19 -14.50 -14.27
CA PRO A 447 2.49 -13.27 -14.62
C PRO A 447 2.55 -12.99 -16.13
N GLY A 448 1.51 -12.37 -16.68
CA GLY A 448 1.39 -12.11 -18.12
C GLY A 448 0.92 -13.29 -18.98
N SER A 449 0.87 -14.53 -18.45
CA SER A 449 0.34 -15.67 -19.21
C SER A 449 -1.17 -15.59 -19.45
N ALA A 450 -1.89 -14.91 -18.56
CA ALA A 450 -3.32 -14.61 -18.63
C ALA A 450 -3.63 -13.43 -17.68
N PRO A 451 -4.84 -12.84 -17.76
CA PRO A 451 -5.26 -11.81 -16.80
C PRO A 451 -5.22 -12.32 -15.36
N TRP A 452 -4.94 -11.43 -14.41
CA TRP A 452 -5.03 -11.74 -12.98
C TRP A 452 -6.46 -12.16 -12.61
N PRO A 453 -6.62 -13.12 -11.68
CA PRO A 453 -7.94 -13.55 -11.25
C PRO A 453 -8.66 -12.43 -10.49
N SER A 454 -9.95 -12.28 -10.73
CA SER A 454 -10.84 -11.45 -9.91
C SER A 454 -11.04 -12.07 -8.51
N PRO A 455 -11.49 -11.29 -7.50
CA PRO A 455 -11.84 -11.84 -6.19
C PRO A 455 -12.86 -12.99 -6.27
N GLY A 456 -13.84 -12.91 -7.18
CA GLY A 456 -14.82 -13.98 -7.38
C GLY A 456 -14.21 -15.27 -7.97
N GLU A 457 -13.29 -15.13 -8.93
CA GLU A 457 -12.56 -16.28 -9.47
C GLU A 457 -11.65 -16.92 -8.43
N LEU A 458 -10.99 -16.11 -7.59
CA LEU A 458 -10.17 -16.62 -6.48
C LEU A 458 -11.00 -17.47 -5.52
N GLN A 459 -12.17 -16.98 -5.09
CA GLN A 459 -13.06 -17.73 -4.19
C GLN A 459 -13.57 -19.04 -4.83
N TYR A 460 -13.85 -19.02 -6.14
CA TYR A 460 -14.24 -20.22 -6.87
C TYR A 460 -13.13 -21.27 -6.90
N VAL A 461 -11.89 -20.87 -7.24
CA VAL A 461 -10.77 -21.83 -7.29
C VAL A 461 -10.34 -22.28 -5.90
N LEU A 462 -10.46 -21.44 -4.87
CA LEU A 462 -10.23 -21.80 -3.48
C LEU A 462 -11.21 -22.88 -3.02
N THR A 463 -12.50 -22.72 -3.33
CA THR A 463 -13.52 -23.75 -3.06
C THR A 463 -13.19 -25.06 -3.76
N THR A 464 -12.75 -24.99 -5.02
CA THR A 464 -12.33 -26.16 -5.80
C THR A 464 -11.10 -26.84 -5.18
N ALA A 465 -10.11 -26.07 -4.74
CA ALA A 465 -8.90 -26.55 -4.09
C ALA A 465 -9.24 -27.29 -2.78
N ARG A 466 -10.11 -26.71 -1.95
CA ARG A 466 -10.60 -27.33 -0.71
C ARG A 466 -11.39 -28.61 -0.96
N ASP A 467 -12.25 -28.66 -1.98
CA ASP A 467 -12.99 -29.88 -2.36
C ASP A 467 -12.04 -30.99 -2.85
N LEU A 468 -11.04 -30.64 -3.67
CA LEU A 468 -10.01 -31.60 -4.11
C LEU A 468 -9.28 -32.24 -2.92
N ARG A 469 -8.79 -31.45 -1.97
CA ARG A 469 -8.09 -31.99 -0.78
C ARG A 469 -8.99 -32.91 0.03
N ARG A 470 -10.24 -32.49 0.29
CA ARG A 470 -11.24 -33.28 1.02
C ARG A 470 -11.47 -34.64 0.37
N ARG A 471 -11.71 -34.67 -0.94
CA ARG A 471 -12.01 -35.92 -1.67
C ARG A 471 -10.80 -36.82 -1.87
N LEU A 472 -9.60 -36.26 -1.89
CA LEU A 472 -8.34 -37.01 -1.95
C LEU A 472 -7.85 -37.48 -0.57
N GLY A 473 -8.50 -37.06 0.52
CA GLY A 473 -8.10 -37.41 1.89
C GLY A 473 -6.78 -36.77 2.32
N ILE A 474 -6.42 -35.64 1.69
CA ILE A 474 -5.18 -34.90 1.97
C ILE A 474 -5.50 -33.91 3.09
N ARG A 475 -4.94 -34.15 4.27
CA ARG A 475 -5.05 -33.26 5.43
C ARG A 475 -4.17 -32.02 5.26
#